data_AF-K7Z4Q1-F1
#
_entry.id   AF-K7Z4Q1-F1
#
_cell.length_a   1.000
_cell.length_b   1.000
_cell.length_c   1.000
_cell.angle_alpha   90.00
_cell.angle_beta   90.00
_cell.angle_gamma   90.00
#
_symmetry.space_group_name_H-M   'P 1'
#
loop_
_entity.id
_entity.type
_entity.pdbx_description
1 polymer ?
#
loop_
_entity_poly.entity_id
_entity_poly.type
_entity_poly.pdbx_seq_one_letter_code
_entity_poly.pdbx_strand_id
1 'polypeptide(L)'
;MCNKVNVLNKYIKIYNFYIFKCQLNLLNTFNKNTGLAMYSKTTRNIHVTVISVYLDGYSSPSNNHYVWAYRVKIKNSSKEIVRITKRHWQIIDSTGIIREISGIGVVGNQPILKPEEHFEYTSACPLTTPSGIMVGSYTMETNEGIIFKVSIPAFSLDSPHDTIQIN
;
A
#
# COMPACT_ATOMS: atom_id res chain seq x y z
N MET A 1 10.77 -2.26 -33.01
CA MET A 1 9.90 -1.76 -31.92
C MET A 1 9.32 -2.95 -31.16
N CYS A 2 10.07 -3.53 -30.22
CA CYS A 2 9.59 -4.65 -29.40
C CYS A 2 10.46 -4.73 -28.14
N ASN A 3 10.23 -3.86 -27.13
CA ASN A 3 11.01 -3.91 -25.88
C ASN A 3 10.36 -3.29 -24.63
N LYS A 4 9.21 -2.59 -24.72
CA LYS A 4 8.53 -2.06 -23.52
C LYS A 4 7.62 -3.08 -22.81
N VAL A 5 7.03 -4.02 -23.56
CA VAL A 5 6.07 -5.02 -23.02
C VAL A 5 6.78 -6.14 -22.23
N ASN A 6 8.01 -6.49 -22.60
CA ASN A 6 8.79 -7.54 -21.91
C ASN A 6 9.34 -7.11 -20.54
N VAL A 7 9.61 -5.81 -20.36
CA VAL A 7 10.12 -5.29 -19.08
C VAL A 7 9.02 -5.27 -18.02
N LEU A 8 7.82 -4.75 -18.34
CA LEU A 8 6.66 -4.76 -17.43
C LEU A 8 6.24 -6.17 -17.02
N ASN A 9 6.23 -7.13 -17.96
CA ASN A 9 5.88 -8.52 -17.67
C ASN A 9 6.93 -9.25 -16.81
N LYS A 10 8.21 -8.86 -16.90
CA LYS A 10 9.27 -9.37 -16.01
C LYS A 10 9.09 -8.84 -14.59
N TYR A 11 8.75 -7.55 -14.42
CA TYR A 11 8.41 -6.97 -13.11
C TYR A 11 7.17 -7.64 -12.51
N ILE A 12 6.09 -7.86 -13.27
CA ILE A 12 4.86 -8.52 -12.75
C ILE A 12 5.11 -9.98 -12.33
N LYS A 13 5.95 -10.74 -13.05
CA LYS A 13 6.33 -12.10 -12.64
C LYS A 13 7.23 -12.15 -11.41
N ILE A 14 8.16 -11.19 -11.27
CA ILE A 14 8.98 -11.04 -10.05
C ILE A 14 8.09 -10.62 -8.87
N TYR A 15 7.17 -9.67 -9.06
CA TYR A 15 6.23 -9.22 -8.03
C TYR A 15 5.32 -10.33 -7.50
N ASN A 16 4.74 -11.16 -8.37
CA ASN A 16 3.91 -12.30 -7.94
C ASN A 16 4.73 -13.41 -7.26
N PHE A 17 6.00 -13.59 -7.64
CA PHE A 17 6.90 -14.55 -6.97
C PHE A 17 7.31 -14.09 -5.57
N TYR A 18 7.47 -12.78 -5.36
CA TYR A 18 7.81 -12.20 -4.06
C TYR A 18 6.63 -12.20 -3.08
N ILE A 19 5.39 -12.02 -3.57
CA ILE A 19 4.19 -12.03 -2.71
C ILE A 19 3.97 -13.40 -2.04
N PHE A 20 4.25 -14.52 -2.74
CA PHE A 20 3.93 -15.86 -2.21
C PHE A 20 4.98 -16.43 -1.23
N LYS A 21 6.26 -16.02 -1.35
CA LYS A 21 7.34 -16.53 -0.47
C LYS A 21 7.61 -15.64 0.76
N CYS A 22 7.01 -14.46 0.84
CA CYS A 22 7.27 -13.44 1.87
C CYS A 22 6.21 -13.40 2.99
N GLN A 23 5.08 -14.08 2.85
CA GLN A 23 3.94 -13.99 3.78
C GLN A 23 4.25 -14.50 5.21
N LEU A 24 5.22 -15.42 5.36
CA LEU A 24 5.64 -15.94 6.68
C LEU A 24 6.69 -15.06 7.39
N ASN A 25 7.54 -14.34 6.63
CA ASN A 25 8.58 -13.47 7.21
C ASN A 25 8.06 -12.05 7.50
N LEU A 26 7.11 -11.54 6.72
CA LEU A 26 6.53 -10.20 6.92
C LEU A 26 5.75 -10.09 8.25
N LEU A 27 5.03 -11.14 8.64
CA LEU A 27 4.34 -11.20 9.94
C LEU A 27 5.32 -11.11 11.12
N ASN A 28 6.48 -11.75 11.01
CA ASN A 28 7.54 -11.65 12.03
C ASN A 28 8.16 -10.25 12.06
N THR A 29 8.35 -9.60 10.91
CA THR A 29 8.87 -8.22 10.84
C THR A 29 7.87 -7.22 11.43
N PHE A 30 6.58 -7.34 11.16
CA PHE A 30 5.54 -6.49 11.76
C PHE A 30 5.37 -6.74 13.28
N ASN A 31 5.62 -7.96 13.77
CA ASN A 31 5.53 -8.28 15.19
C ASN A 31 6.80 -7.93 15.99
N LYS A 32 7.99 -7.90 15.36
CA LYS A 32 9.25 -7.55 16.04
C LYS A 32 9.48 -6.03 16.16
N ASN A 33 8.88 -5.23 15.29
CA ASN A 33 9.06 -3.78 15.27
C ASN A 33 7.88 -3.08 15.98
N THR A 34 7.98 -2.96 17.31
CA THR A 34 6.99 -2.31 18.17
C THR A 34 6.93 -0.78 18.07
N GLY A 35 7.72 -0.15 17.19
CA GLY A 35 7.78 1.30 16.97
C GLY A 35 7.41 1.77 15.56
N LEU A 36 6.70 0.96 14.77
CA LEU A 36 6.34 1.32 13.40
C LEU A 36 5.31 2.47 13.38
N ALA A 37 5.55 3.44 12.51
CA ALA A 37 4.61 4.53 12.28
C ALA A 37 3.28 3.97 11.75
N MET A 38 2.22 4.18 12.51
CA MET A 38 0.86 3.79 12.17
C MET A 38 0.09 5.03 11.69
N TYR A 39 -0.44 4.96 10.48
CA TYR A 39 -1.24 6.01 9.89
C TYR A 39 -2.69 5.55 9.81
N SER A 40 -3.63 6.43 10.12
CA SER A 40 -5.05 6.09 9.99
C SER A 40 -5.88 7.24 9.46
N LYS A 41 -6.97 6.90 8.76
CA LYS A 41 -7.99 7.86 8.35
C LYS A 41 -9.36 7.21 8.38
N THR A 42 -10.34 7.97 8.84
CA THR A 42 -11.74 7.56 8.86
C THR A 42 -12.51 8.34 7.80
N THR A 43 -13.31 7.66 6.99
CA THR A 43 -14.23 8.31 6.05
C THR A 43 -15.54 7.52 6.04
N ARG A 44 -16.67 8.17 6.36
CA ARG A 44 -17.99 7.51 6.46
C ARG A 44 -17.97 6.25 7.34
N ASN A 45 -17.35 6.32 8.51
CA ASN A 45 -17.17 5.21 9.45
C ASN A 45 -16.40 4.00 8.88
N ILE A 46 -15.73 4.15 7.75
CA ILE A 46 -14.73 3.19 7.26
C ILE A 46 -13.37 3.66 7.75
N HIS A 47 -12.73 2.84 8.57
CA HIS A 47 -11.41 3.10 9.13
C HIS A 47 -10.36 2.41 8.28
N VAL A 48 -9.45 3.19 7.69
CA VAL A 48 -8.29 2.68 6.96
C VAL A 48 -7.06 2.93 7.81
N THR A 49 -6.36 1.86 8.20
CA THR A 49 -5.10 1.90 8.93
C THR A 49 -3.98 1.35 8.06
N VAL A 50 -2.85 2.03 8.02
CA VAL A 50 -1.67 1.63 7.25
C VAL A 50 -0.46 1.60 8.15
N ILE A 51 0.35 0.56 8.01
CA ILE A 51 1.68 0.45 8.61
C ILE A 51 2.65 0.13 7.49
N SER A 52 3.74 0.88 7.39
CA SER A 52 4.84 0.65 6.44
C SER A 52 6.11 0.19 7.15
N VAL A 53 6.93 -0.58 6.43
CA VAL A 53 8.22 -1.11 6.91
C VAL A 53 9.21 -1.12 5.76
N TYR A 54 10.39 -0.55 5.98
CA TYR A 54 11.51 -0.67 5.05
C TYR A 54 12.07 -2.10 5.04
N LEU A 55 12.38 -2.63 3.87
CA LEU A 55 12.89 -4.00 3.70
C LEU A 55 14.37 -3.98 3.28
N ASP A 56 15.29 -3.99 4.24
CA ASP A 56 16.74 -3.99 3.98
C ASP A 56 17.16 -5.14 3.05
N GLY A 57 16.70 -6.36 3.32
CA GLY A 57 17.06 -7.55 2.53
C GLY A 57 16.55 -7.55 1.08
N TYR A 58 15.68 -6.61 0.73
CA TYR A 58 15.14 -6.42 -0.61
C TYR A 58 15.52 -5.08 -1.22
N SER A 59 16.32 -4.29 -0.52
CA SER A 59 16.77 -2.98 -0.95
C SER A 59 18.27 -3.01 -1.25
N SER A 60 18.69 -2.11 -2.14
CA SER A 60 20.08 -1.87 -2.49
C SER A 60 20.28 -0.36 -2.65
N PRO A 61 20.60 0.36 -1.56
CA PRO A 61 20.80 1.81 -1.59
C PRO A 61 21.88 2.23 -2.61
N SER A 62 22.95 1.44 -2.75
CA SER A 62 24.02 1.68 -3.74
C SER A 62 23.53 1.67 -5.20
N ASN A 63 22.39 1.02 -5.47
CA ASN A 63 21.78 0.91 -6.79
C ASN A 63 20.52 1.77 -6.92
N ASN A 64 20.28 2.71 -5.98
CA ASN A 64 19.05 3.49 -5.90
C ASN A 64 17.79 2.61 -5.97
N HIS A 65 17.77 1.52 -5.20
CA HIS A 65 16.65 0.60 -5.13
C HIS A 65 16.21 0.44 -3.68
N TYR A 66 15.01 0.94 -3.37
CA TYR A 66 14.48 0.97 -2.00
C TYR A 66 13.11 0.31 -2.01
N VAL A 67 12.85 -0.62 -1.09
CA VAL A 67 11.60 -1.38 -1.05
C VAL A 67 10.98 -1.29 0.33
N TRP A 68 9.70 -0.91 0.38
CA TRP A 68 8.88 -0.97 1.58
C TRP A 68 7.77 -2.00 1.41
N ALA A 69 7.48 -2.75 2.47
CA ALA A 69 6.20 -3.43 2.61
C ALA A 69 5.22 -2.50 3.34
N TYR A 70 3.94 -2.60 3.00
CA TYR A 70 2.90 -1.94 3.75
C TYR A 70 1.72 -2.89 3.97
N ARG A 71 1.16 -2.84 5.18
CA ARG A 71 -0.06 -3.55 5.57
C ARG A 71 -1.19 -2.55 5.71
N VAL A 72 -2.30 -2.82 5.04
CA VAL A 72 -3.51 -2.00 5.15
C VAL A 72 -4.60 -2.82 5.83
N LYS A 73 -5.24 -2.24 6.85
CA LYS A 73 -6.46 -2.73 7.48
C LYS A 73 -7.60 -1.79 7.16
N ILE A 74 -8.69 -2.34 6.64
CA ILE A 74 -9.91 -1.62 6.29
C ILE A 74 -11.02 -2.18 7.17
N LYS A 75 -11.50 -1.42 8.15
CA LYS A 75 -12.60 -1.80 9.04
C LYS A 75 -13.85 -1.03 8.68
N ASN A 76 -14.96 -1.73 8.51
CA ASN A 76 -16.28 -1.12 8.37
C ASN A 76 -16.90 -0.96 9.76
N SER A 77 -16.97 0.27 10.28
CA SER A 77 -17.72 0.60 11.51
C SER A 77 -19.00 1.37 11.21
N SER A 78 -19.46 1.32 9.96
CA SER A 78 -20.81 1.77 9.60
C SER A 78 -21.84 0.67 9.85
N LYS A 79 -23.12 1.01 9.69
CA LYS A 79 -24.24 0.05 9.76
C LYS A 79 -24.57 -0.57 8.40
N GLU A 80 -23.89 -0.15 7.33
CA GLU A 80 -24.15 -0.56 5.95
C GLU A 80 -23.19 -1.69 5.55
N ILE A 81 -23.61 -2.57 4.65
CA ILE A 81 -22.72 -3.50 3.97
C ILE A 81 -22.07 -2.73 2.80
N VAL A 82 -20.74 -2.79 2.70
CA VAL A 82 -19.98 -2.07 1.66
C VAL A 82 -19.07 -3.01 0.90
N ARG A 83 -18.89 -2.77 -0.40
CA ARG A 83 -17.98 -3.51 -1.26
C ARG A 83 -16.90 -2.59 -1.80
N ILE A 84 -15.64 -3.04 -1.75
CA ILE A 84 -14.54 -2.31 -2.38
C ILE A 84 -14.48 -2.65 -3.86
N THR A 85 -14.71 -1.65 -4.72
CA THR A 85 -14.82 -1.87 -6.16
C THR A 85 -13.54 -1.47 -6.90
N LYS A 86 -12.87 -0.40 -6.47
CA LYS A 86 -11.63 0.12 -7.09
C LYS A 86 -10.67 0.69 -6.04
N ARG A 87 -9.39 0.74 -6.38
CA ARG A 87 -8.36 1.46 -5.65
C ARG A 87 -7.69 2.49 -6.54
N HIS A 88 -7.27 3.60 -5.95
CA HIS A 88 -6.45 4.63 -6.55
C HIS A 88 -5.33 4.99 -5.58
N TRP A 89 -4.10 4.99 -6.07
CA TRP A 89 -2.90 5.36 -5.33
C TRP A 89 -2.15 6.46 -6.06
N GLN A 90 -1.61 7.39 -5.30
CA GLN A 90 -0.60 8.35 -5.72
C GLN A 90 0.65 8.08 -4.90
N ILE A 91 1.77 7.94 -5.59
CA ILE A 91 3.08 7.70 -5.01
C ILE A 91 3.94 8.88 -5.42
N ILE A 92 4.42 9.63 -4.44
CA ILE A 92 5.24 10.84 -4.63
C ILE A 92 6.63 10.48 -4.12
N ASP A 93 7.62 10.45 -4.98
CA ASP A 93 9.00 10.21 -4.53
C ASP A 93 9.63 11.50 -3.97
N SER A 94 10.80 11.40 -3.33
CA SER A 94 11.45 12.56 -2.70
C SER A 94 11.94 13.62 -3.70
N THR A 95 11.92 13.33 -5.00
CA THR A 95 12.19 14.32 -6.06
C THR A 95 10.92 15.05 -6.52
N GLY A 96 9.76 14.70 -5.97
CA GLY A 96 8.46 15.28 -6.33
C GLY A 96 7.80 14.62 -7.54
N ILE A 97 8.35 13.53 -8.07
CA ILE A 97 7.73 12.82 -9.19
C ILE A 97 6.53 12.02 -8.67
N ILE A 98 5.38 12.24 -9.31
CA ILE A 98 4.11 11.59 -8.96
C ILE A 98 3.86 10.41 -9.91
N ARG A 99 3.51 9.27 -9.34
CA ARG A 99 3.04 8.08 -10.06
C ARG A 99 1.67 7.69 -9.57
N GLU A 100 0.72 7.53 -10.50
CA GLU A 100 -0.64 7.12 -10.20
C GLU A 100 -0.87 5.65 -10.56
N ILE A 101 -1.52 4.92 -9.66
CA ILE A 101 -1.87 3.52 -9.86
C ILE A 101 -3.35 3.34 -9.55
N SER A 102 -4.11 2.95 -10.57
CA SER A 102 -5.53 2.62 -10.45
C SER A 102 -5.79 1.18 -10.82
N GLY A 103 -6.75 0.54 -10.16
CA GLY A 103 -7.13 -0.83 -10.48
C GLY A 103 -8.44 -1.26 -9.85
N ILE A 104 -9.03 -2.31 -10.42
CA ILE A 104 -10.22 -2.95 -9.88
C ILE A 104 -9.85 -3.68 -8.60
N GLY A 105 -10.71 -3.51 -7.59
CA GLY A 105 -10.58 -4.14 -6.29
C GLY A 105 -9.25 -3.86 -5.59
N VAL A 106 -8.86 -4.77 -4.72
CA VAL A 106 -7.65 -4.74 -3.91
C VAL A 106 -7.02 -6.13 -3.94
N VAL A 107 -5.74 -6.20 -4.31
CA VAL A 107 -4.98 -7.47 -4.43
C VAL A 107 -5.70 -8.57 -5.24
N GLY A 108 -6.45 -8.18 -6.28
CA GLY A 108 -7.20 -9.10 -7.14
C GLY A 108 -8.60 -9.48 -6.64
N ASN A 109 -9.04 -8.94 -5.49
CA ASN A 109 -10.35 -9.23 -4.89
C ASN A 109 -11.22 -7.97 -4.77
N GLN A 110 -12.53 -8.14 -4.70
CA GLN A 110 -13.48 -7.07 -4.36
C GLN A 110 -14.17 -7.42 -3.03
N PRO A 111 -13.49 -7.23 -1.88
CA PRO A 111 -14.01 -7.65 -0.59
C PRO A 111 -15.31 -6.93 -0.27
N ILE A 112 -16.25 -7.67 0.31
CA ILE A 112 -17.50 -7.18 0.90
C ILE A 112 -17.28 -7.16 2.42
N LEU A 113 -17.61 -6.04 3.05
CA LEU A 113 -17.46 -5.82 4.48
C LEU A 113 -18.83 -5.54 5.09
N LYS A 114 -19.30 -6.44 5.96
CA LYS A 114 -20.46 -6.18 6.82
C LYS A 114 -20.09 -5.23 7.97
N PRO A 115 -21.07 -4.70 8.71
CA PRO A 115 -20.80 -3.96 9.94
C PRO A 115 -19.85 -4.72 10.87
N GLU A 116 -18.85 -4.00 11.38
CA GLU A 116 -17.75 -4.47 12.24
C GLU A 116 -16.76 -5.46 11.61
N GLU A 117 -16.95 -5.88 10.37
CA GLU A 117 -15.96 -6.67 9.63
C GLU A 117 -14.76 -5.82 9.18
N HIS A 118 -13.65 -6.51 8.94
CA HIS A 118 -12.46 -5.90 8.40
C HIS A 118 -11.79 -6.78 7.35
N PHE A 119 -11.06 -6.14 6.44
CA PHE A 119 -10.21 -6.79 5.45
C PHE A 119 -8.79 -6.26 5.59
N GLU A 120 -7.82 -7.18 5.52
CA GLU A 120 -6.40 -6.89 5.63
C GLU A 120 -5.64 -7.44 4.43
N TYR A 121 -4.66 -6.67 3.95
CA TYR A 121 -3.73 -7.13 2.94
C TYR A 121 -2.37 -6.47 3.10
N THR A 122 -1.35 -7.14 2.57
CA THR A 122 0.02 -6.65 2.51
C THR A 122 0.44 -6.52 1.06
N SER A 123 1.18 -5.46 0.75
CA SER A 123 1.80 -5.27 -0.55
C SER A 123 3.14 -4.56 -0.39
N ALA A 124 3.82 -4.30 -1.50
CA ALA A 124 5.14 -3.68 -1.51
C ALA A 124 5.20 -2.53 -2.52
N CYS A 125 6.02 -1.53 -2.20
CA CYS A 125 6.28 -0.37 -3.05
C CYS A 125 7.80 -0.21 -3.20
N PRO A 126 8.36 -0.45 -4.39
CA PRO A 126 9.73 -0.06 -4.70
C PRO A 126 9.80 1.38 -5.20
N LEU A 127 10.77 2.14 -4.69
CA LEU A 127 11.15 3.46 -5.20
C LEU A 127 12.61 3.47 -5.62
N THR A 128 12.92 4.48 -6.44
CA THR A 128 14.30 4.80 -6.84
C THR A 128 14.94 5.84 -5.93
N THR A 129 14.21 6.32 -4.92
CA THR A 129 14.61 7.35 -3.97
C THR A 129 14.58 6.78 -2.55
N PRO A 130 15.39 7.34 -1.63
CA PRO A 130 15.45 6.86 -0.24
C PRO A 130 14.21 7.22 0.58
N SER A 131 13.37 8.13 0.08
CA SER A 131 12.13 8.54 0.72
C SER A 131 11.00 8.78 -0.27
N GLY A 132 9.76 8.79 0.22
CA GLY A 132 8.56 9.07 -0.55
C GLY A 132 7.28 9.09 0.29
N ILE A 133 6.16 9.44 -0.33
CA ILE A 133 4.83 9.49 0.29
C ILE A 133 3.86 8.70 -0.57
N MET A 134 3.03 7.88 0.08
CA MET A 134 1.89 7.24 -0.55
C MET A 134 0.59 7.79 0.01
N VAL A 135 -0.38 8.06 -0.86
CA VAL A 135 -1.74 8.49 -0.51
C VAL A 135 -2.72 7.92 -1.52
N GLY A 136 -4.00 7.79 -1.16
CA GLY A 136 -4.95 7.20 -2.09
C GLY A 136 -6.40 7.24 -1.64
N SER A 137 -7.21 6.52 -2.38
CA SER A 137 -8.62 6.28 -2.04
C SER A 137 -9.11 4.93 -2.55
N TYR A 138 -10.09 4.38 -1.85
CA TYR A 138 -10.93 3.31 -2.35
C TYR A 138 -12.23 3.88 -2.90
N THR A 139 -12.70 3.32 -4.00
CA THR A 139 -14.11 3.44 -4.40
C THR A 139 -14.87 2.29 -3.77
N MET A 140 -15.92 2.63 -3.03
CA MET A 140 -16.80 1.67 -2.39
C MET A 140 -18.23 1.83 -2.90
N GLU A 141 -19.00 0.77 -2.77
CA GLU A 141 -20.40 0.71 -3.15
C GLU A 141 -21.20 0.06 -2.01
N THR A 142 -22.34 0.64 -1.63
CA THR A 142 -23.26 0.03 -0.66
C THR A 142 -24.12 -1.05 -1.33
N ASN A 143 -24.90 -1.80 -0.54
CA ASN A 143 -25.83 -2.79 -1.09
C ASN A 143 -26.98 -2.14 -1.91
N GLU A 144 -27.26 -0.86 -1.65
CA GLU A 144 -28.24 -0.05 -2.38
C GLU A 144 -27.65 0.56 -3.67
N GLY A 145 -26.38 0.28 -3.99
CA GLY A 145 -25.70 0.80 -5.18
C GLY A 145 -25.13 2.21 -5.03
N ILE A 146 -25.09 2.76 -3.80
CA ILE A 146 -24.53 4.09 -3.57
C ILE A 146 -23.01 4.02 -3.64
N ILE A 147 -22.42 4.75 -4.59
CA ILE A 147 -20.96 4.82 -4.79
C ILE A 147 -20.37 6.00 -4.01
N PHE A 148 -19.30 5.74 -3.26
CA PHE A 148 -18.57 6.77 -2.53
C PHE A 148 -17.07 6.49 -2.46
N LYS A 149 -16.28 7.50 -2.09
CA LYS A 149 -14.83 7.38 -1.88
C LYS A 149 -14.48 7.30 -0.40
N VAL A 150 -13.55 6.41 -0.07
CA VAL A 150 -12.92 6.31 1.25
C VAL A 150 -11.46 6.69 1.12
N SER A 151 -11.00 7.65 1.91
CA SER A 151 -9.62 8.11 1.85
C SER A 151 -8.68 7.11 2.53
N ILE A 152 -7.52 6.90 1.93
CA ILE A 152 -6.39 6.25 2.56
C ILE A 152 -5.50 7.38 3.13
N PRO A 153 -4.99 7.28 4.38
CA PRO A 153 -4.10 8.30 4.92
C PRO A 153 -2.85 8.45 4.04
N ALA A 154 -2.29 9.66 4.01
CA ALA A 154 -0.93 9.82 3.53
C ALA A 154 0.01 9.18 4.56
N PHE A 155 0.98 8.38 4.08
CA PHE A 155 1.99 7.77 4.93
C PHE A 155 3.36 7.87 4.28
N SER A 156 4.39 8.02 5.13
CA SER A 156 5.76 8.11 4.67
C SER A 156 6.36 6.73 4.38
N LEU A 157 7.26 6.73 3.42
CA LEU A 157 8.14 5.64 3.04
C LEU A 157 9.57 6.13 3.28
N ASP A 158 9.99 6.17 4.53
CA ASP A 158 11.31 6.67 4.89
C ASP A 158 12.30 5.50 5.03
N SER A 159 13.47 5.62 4.39
CA SER A 159 14.56 4.68 4.60
C SER A 159 15.38 5.11 5.83
N PRO A 160 15.84 4.17 6.67
CA PRO A 160 16.77 4.50 7.76
C PRO A 160 18.13 5.00 7.25
N HIS A 161 18.42 4.82 5.95
CA HIS A 161 19.65 5.25 5.30
C HIS A 161 19.58 6.69 4.78
N ASP A 162 18.42 7.36 4.87
CA ASP A 162 18.28 8.77 4.57
C ASP A 162 18.64 9.59 5.83
N THR A 163 19.83 10.18 5.84
CA THR A 163 20.26 11.02 6.95
C THR A 163 19.60 12.39 6.75
N ILE A 164 18.60 12.73 7.55
CA ILE A 164 18.17 14.13 7.66
C ILE A 164 19.35 14.89 8.29
N GLN A 165 20.22 15.46 7.44
CA GLN A 165 21.15 16.48 7.89
C GLN A 165 20.36 17.76 8.06
N ILE A 166 19.97 18.04 9.30
CA ILE A 166 19.45 19.34 9.68
C ILE A 166 20.68 20.26 9.72
N ASN A 167 20.81 21.13 8.71
CA ASN A 167 21.77 22.25 8.74
C ASN A 167 21.31 23.33 9.72
#